data_AF-A0A5B7CEC5-F1
#
_entry.id   AF-A0A5B7CEC5-F1
#
_cell.length_a   1.000
_cell.length_b   1.000
_cell.length_c   1.000
_cell.angle_alpha   90.00
_cell.angle_beta   90.00
_cell.angle_gamma   90.00
#
_symmetry.space_group_name_H-M   'P 1'
#
loop_
_entity.id
_entity.type
_entity.pdbx_description
1 polymer ?
#
loop_
_entity_poly.entity_id
_entity_poly.type
_entity_poly.pdbx_seq_one_letter_code
_entity_poly.pdbx_strand_id
1 'polypeptide(L)'
;MTQEPVDDGEVVVVVPRRTVHMDELFPGAKPLTDSSPSLHKREILAACVMGLSTFSGGTLEGFTSPALPTLLQKTSCPQNASDFDLNSTVEEPYCDSIGSGAVNGSITSDVGNLHLTEEVRFMTGVSVGIVTSAAPVYISEVAHSSIRGALSCVVQLGVNLGIFTVALLGTFVGWQGLAAFGALTVVVYFLATLFIPNSPVWLVSMERQDAARDVLTYLRGPQYCVEYDLQQMISTKVNQQTYSWKDILKQRSCLLPLGVVGLVTVVNRCSGYNAIITYCATFLHQAVPAVSEYWAANGVTLMQVCICLFVITGPEP
;
A
#
# COMPACT_ATOMS: atom_id res chain seq x y z
N MET A 1 -52.37 11.55 -15.78
CA MET A 1 -53.31 10.52 -15.29
C MET A 1 -53.67 9.60 -16.44
N THR A 2 -53.04 8.44 -16.50
CA THR A 2 -53.54 7.25 -17.18
C THR A 2 -52.97 6.08 -16.37
N GLN A 3 -53.85 5.42 -15.62
CA GLN A 3 -53.57 4.24 -14.82
C GLN A 3 -53.61 3.00 -15.72
N GLU A 4 -52.59 2.16 -15.64
CA GLU A 4 -52.69 0.71 -15.92
C GLU A 4 -52.36 -0.05 -14.62
N PRO A 5 -52.93 -1.26 -14.43
CA PRO A 5 -53.07 -1.87 -13.11
C PRO A 5 -51.83 -2.66 -12.66
N VAL A 6 -51.80 -2.89 -11.35
CA VAL A 6 -50.76 -3.44 -10.48
C VAL A 6 -50.40 -4.89 -10.79
N ASP A 7 -49.11 -5.23 -10.79
CA ASP A 7 -48.61 -6.55 -10.40
C ASP A 7 -47.35 -6.40 -9.52
N ASP A 8 -47.25 -7.27 -8.52
CA ASP A 8 -46.47 -7.12 -7.30
C ASP A 8 -44.94 -7.26 -7.49
N GLY A 9 -44.18 -6.37 -6.85
CA GLY A 9 -42.91 -6.74 -6.21
C GLY A 9 -41.63 -6.82 -7.05
N GLU A 10 -41.17 -5.71 -7.62
CA GLU A 10 -39.73 -5.35 -7.68
C GLU A 10 -39.60 -3.93 -8.24
N VAL A 11 -39.43 -2.92 -7.36
CA VAL A 11 -39.03 -1.59 -7.82
C VAL A 11 -37.52 -1.63 -8.05
N VAL A 12 -37.12 -2.18 -9.20
CA VAL A 12 -35.78 -1.97 -9.72
C VAL A 12 -35.69 -0.50 -10.10
N VAL A 13 -35.15 0.33 -9.21
CA VAL A 13 -34.73 1.69 -9.55
C VAL A 13 -33.52 1.55 -10.47
N VAL A 14 -33.77 1.33 -11.76
CA VAL A 14 -32.77 1.51 -12.80
C VAL A 14 -32.45 2.99 -12.82
N VAL A 15 -31.40 3.41 -12.10
CA VAL A 15 -30.84 4.75 -12.24
C VAL A 15 -30.33 4.84 -13.69
N PRO A 16 -30.97 5.62 -14.57
CA PRO A 16 -30.48 5.75 -15.93
C PRO A 16 -29.09 6.37 -15.86
N ARG A 17 -28.15 5.86 -16.69
CA ARG A 17 -26.88 6.51 -17.03
C ARG A 17 -27.14 7.82 -17.80
N ARG A 18 -27.95 8.72 -17.25
CA ARG A 18 -28.00 10.12 -17.64
C ARG A 18 -27.07 10.84 -16.68
N THR A 19 -26.06 11.49 -17.22
CA THR A 19 -25.37 12.61 -16.57
C THR A 19 -26.42 13.64 -16.21
N VAL A 20 -26.97 13.56 -15.00
CA VAL A 20 -27.85 14.60 -14.45
C VAL A 20 -26.94 15.79 -14.18
N HIS A 21 -27.19 16.91 -14.86
CA HIS A 21 -26.45 18.14 -14.63
C HIS A 21 -26.69 18.60 -13.18
N MET A 22 -25.60 18.87 -12.45
CA MET A 22 -25.56 19.33 -11.04
C MET A 22 -26.57 20.44 -10.72
N ASP A 23 -26.86 21.30 -11.70
CA ASP A 23 -27.76 22.45 -11.56
C ASP A 23 -29.25 22.07 -11.41
N GLU A 24 -29.67 20.88 -11.87
CA GLU A 24 -31.08 20.44 -11.80
C GLU A 24 -31.46 19.81 -10.46
N LEU A 25 -30.51 19.16 -9.76
CA LEU A 25 -30.80 18.44 -8.51
C LEU A 25 -30.51 19.27 -7.25
N PHE A 26 -29.59 20.25 -7.35
CA PHE A 26 -29.20 21.12 -6.24
C PHE A 26 -29.03 22.57 -6.73
N PRO A 27 -30.11 23.38 -6.75
CA PRO A 27 -30.00 24.78 -7.15
C PRO A 27 -29.05 25.53 -6.20
N GLY A 28 -27.86 25.88 -6.71
CA GLY A 28 -26.79 26.54 -5.95
C GLY A 28 -25.55 25.68 -5.70
N ALA A 29 -25.53 24.41 -6.11
CA ALA A 29 -24.32 23.58 -6.11
C ALA A 29 -23.35 24.09 -7.18
N LYS A 30 -22.29 24.78 -6.76
CA LYS A 30 -21.20 25.09 -7.67
C LYS A 30 -20.45 23.79 -7.99
N PRO A 31 -20.32 23.39 -9.26
CA PRO A 31 -19.30 22.40 -9.61
C PRO A 31 -17.94 22.93 -9.13
N LEU A 32 -17.06 22.03 -8.70
CA LEU A 32 -15.67 22.36 -8.36
C LEU A 32 -14.95 22.87 -9.60
N THR A 33 -15.18 24.12 -9.98
CA THR A 33 -14.30 24.87 -10.86
C THR A 33 -13.10 25.28 -10.03
N ASP A 34 -12.04 24.51 -10.21
CA ASP A 34 -10.64 24.83 -9.97
C ASP A 34 -10.25 25.35 -8.56
N SER A 35 -9.46 24.52 -7.89
CA SER A 35 -8.36 24.93 -6.99
C SER A 35 -8.67 25.93 -5.85
N SER A 36 -9.29 25.43 -4.77
CA SER A 36 -8.95 25.98 -3.45
C SER A 36 -7.66 25.31 -2.92
N PRO A 37 -6.56 26.04 -2.71
CA PRO A 37 -5.28 25.47 -2.28
C PRO A 37 -5.32 24.87 -0.86
N SER A 38 -6.34 25.16 -0.06
CA SER A 38 -6.53 24.54 1.26
C SER A 38 -7.09 23.12 1.20
N LEU A 39 -7.79 22.78 0.11
CA LEU A 39 -8.43 21.48 -0.13
C LEU A 39 -7.38 20.36 -0.23
N HIS A 40 -6.43 20.59 -1.13
CA HIS A 40 -5.35 19.68 -1.43
C HIS A 40 -4.45 19.43 -0.21
N LYS A 41 -4.31 20.39 0.72
CA LYS A 41 -3.44 20.22 1.89
C LYS A 41 -3.85 19.05 2.79
N ARG A 42 -5.17 18.81 2.95
CA ARG A 42 -5.68 17.74 3.81
C ARG A 42 -5.55 16.37 3.14
N GLU A 43 -5.83 16.31 1.84
CA GLU A 43 -5.65 15.09 1.04
C GLU A 43 -4.16 14.73 0.90
N ILE A 44 -3.29 15.73 0.70
CA ILE A 44 -1.84 15.54 0.69
C ILE A 44 -1.34 15.07 2.06
N LEU A 45 -1.81 15.67 3.16
CA LEU A 45 -1.45 15.21 4.51
C LEU A 45 -1.83 13.74 4.70
N ALA A 46 -3.03 13.35 4.27
CA ALA A 46 -3.51 11.98 4.34
C ALA A 46 -2.60 11.04 3.53
N ALA A 47 -2.27 11.42 2.29
CA ALA A 47 -1.36 10.65 1.45
C ALA A 47 0.08 10.61 1.99
N CYS A 48 0.58 11.66 2.65
CA CYS A 48 1.90 11.67 3.27
C CYS A 48 2.01 10.67 4.41
N VAL A 49 0.99 10.52 5.25
CA VAL A 49 1.02 9.52 6.34
C VAL A 49 0.86 8.11 5.79
N MET A 50 0.05 7.90 4.74
CA MET A 50 0.02 6.61 4.05
C MET A 50 1.34 6.33 3.32
N GLY A 51 2.01 7.36 2.80
CA GLY A 51 3.36 7.27 2.27
C GLY A 51 4.39 6.91 3.35
N LEU A 52 4.19 7.38 4.60
CA LEU A 52 5.00 6.96 5.74
C LEU A 52 4.74 5.49 6.12
N SER A 53 3.50 5.01 5.99
CA SER A 53 3.17 3.59 6.21
C SER A 53 3.90 2.70 5.22
N THR A 54 3.89 3.08 3.94
CA THR A 54 4.57 2.32 2.89
C THR A 54 6.07 2.55 2.86
N PHE A 55 6.56 3.68 3.37
CA PHE A 55 7.97 3.85 3.72
C PHE A 55 8.40 2.80 4.73
N SER A 56 7.65 2.63 5.82
CA SER A 56 7.93 1.56 6.79
C SER A 56 7.88 0.17 6.14
N GLY A 57 6.94 -0.08 5.22
CA GLY A 57 6.92 -1.31 4.41
C GLY A 57 8.19 -1.49 3.57
N GLY A 58 8.62 -0.45 2.86
CA GLY A 58 9.85 -0.46 2.07
C GLY A 58 11.12 -0.65 2.90
N THR A 59 11.16 -0.13 4.13
CA THR A 59 12.29 -0.40 5.04
C THR A 59 12.41 -1.87 5.41
N LEU A 60 11.28 -2.59 5.49
CA LEU A 60 11.25 -4.03 5.74
C LEU A 60 11.70 -4.82 4.51
N GLU A 61 11.19 -4.48 3.32
CA GLU A 61 11.58 -5.11 2.05
C GLU A 61 13.09 -4.92 1.75
N GLY A 62 13.65 -3.74 2.06
CA GLY A 62 15.05 -3.42 1.80
C GLY A 62 16.04 -3.93 2.86
N PHE A 63 15.57 -4.44 4.00
CA PHE A 63 16.40 -4.81 5.15
C PHE A 63 17.36 -5.97 4.84
N THR A 64 16.87 -6.95 4.08
CA THR A 64 17.59 -8.19 3.82
C THR A 64 18.92 -7.95 3.11
N SER A 65 18.95 -7.09 2.09
CA SER A 65 20.11 -6.88 1.22
C SER A 65 21.41 -6.50 1.97
N PRO A 66 21.44 -5.46 2.83
CA PRO A 66 22.64 -5.12 3.60
C PRO A 66 22.89 -6.03 4.81
N ALA A 67 21.85 -6.67 5.36
CA ALA A 67 21.99 -7.50 6.56
C ALA A 67 22.48 -8.92 6.27
N LEU A 68 22.16 -9.46 5.09
CA LEU A 68 22.39 -10.86 4.71
C LEU A 68 23.86 -11.30 4.85
N PRO A 69 24.88 -10.55 4.37
CA PRO A 69 26.28 -10.98 4.51
C PRO A 69 26.73 -11.12 5.96
N THR A 70 26.24 -10.22 6.83
CA THR A 70 26.57 -10.22 8.27
C THR A 70 25.86 -11.35 9.02
N LEU A 71 24.63 -11.69 8.62
CA LEU A 71 23.87 -12.79 9.19
C LEU A 71 24.46 -14.15 8.79
N LEU A 72 24.82 -14.31 7.51
CA LEU A 72 25.44 -15.53 6.98
C LEU A 72 26.81 -15.83 7.61
N GLN A 73 27.57 -14.80 8.01
CA GLN A 73 28.83 -15.01 8.72
C GLN A 73 28.61 -15.54 10.17
N LYS A 74 27.45 -15.26 10.75
CA LYS A 74 27.11 -15.60 12.15
C LYS A 74 26.49 -16.99 12.28
N THR A 75 25.74 -17.42 11.26
CA THR A 75 25.27 -18.79 11.08
C THR A 75 26.38 -19.58 10.39
N SER A 76 27.03 -20.53 11.04
CA SER A 76 28.12 -21.33 10.47
C SER A 76 27.67 -22.25 9.31
N CYS A 77 27.28 -21.69 8.16
CA CYS A 77 26.86 -22.42 6.96
C CYS A 77 27.97 -22.36 5.88
N PRO A 78 28.23 -23.44 5.12
CA PRO A 78 29.36 -23.52 4.19
C PRO A 78 29.18 -22.62 2.96
N GLN A 79 30.28 -22.04 2.47
CA GLN A 79 30.35 -21.03 1.41
C GLN A 79 30.22 -21.57 -0.04
N ASN A 80 29.72 -22.79 -0.26
CA ASN A 80 29.73 -23.38 -1.60
C ASN A 80 28.47 -23.04 -2.41
N ALA A 81 28.68 -22.35 -3.53
CA ALA A 81 27.65 -21.90 -4.47
C ALA A 81 26.88 -23.03 -5.19
N SER A 82 27.23 -24.30 -4.98
CA SER A 82 26.53 -25.46 -5.54
C SER A 82 25.35 -25.95 -4.68
N ASP A 83 25.25 -25.50 -3.43
CA ASP A 83 24.20 -25.89 -2.48
C ASP A 83 23.11 -24.81 -2.35
N PHE A 84 22.93 -23.98 -3.39
CA PHE A 84 21.82 -23.02 -3.50
C PHE A 84 20.52 -23.77 -3.82
N ASP A 85 20.11 -24.64 -2.90
CA ASP A 85 18.90 -25.45 -2.97
C ASP A 85 17.64 -24.59 -2.84
N LEU A 86 16.51 -25.11 -3.34
CA LEU A 86 15.15 -24.53 -3.24
C LEU A 86 14.72 -24.06 -1.82
N ASN A 87 15.49 -24.37 -0.78
CA ASN A 87 15.33 -23.84 0.57
C ASN A 87 15.68 -22.34 0.68
N SER A 88 16.45 -21.75 -0.23
CA SER A 88 16.72 -20.31 -0.26
C SER A 88 15.49 -19.46 -0.66
N THR A 89 14.52 -20.07 -1.35
CA THR A 89 13.18 -19.47 -1.57
C THR A 89 12.36 -19.47 -0.27
N VAL A 90 12.69 -20.33 0.70
CA VAL A 90 12.11 -20.33 2.06
C VAL A 90 12.85 -19.32 2.97
N GLU A 91 14.05 -18.87 2.58
CA GLU A 91 14.79 -17.78 3.24
C GLU A 91 14.29 -16.38 2.85
N GLU A 92 13.57 -16.21 1.73
CA GLU A 92 12.87 -14.96 1.37
C GLU A 92 11.94 -14.47 2.51
N PRO A 93 11.06 -15.30 3.09
CA PRO A 93 10.30 -14.91 4.28
C PRO A 93 11.13 -14.92 5.59
N TYR A 94 12.41 -15.32 5.56
CA TYR A 94 13.27 -15.43 6.76
C TYR A 94 13.94 -14.09 7.06
N CYS A 95 14.50 -13.41 6.05
CA CYS A 95 15.16 -12.13 6.27
C CYS A 95 14.20 -10.93 6.30
N ASP A 96 13.12 -10.92 5.50
CA ASP A 96 12.05 -9.90 5.61
C ASP A 96 11.36 -9.97 6.98
N SER A 97 11.27 -11.17 7.54
CA SER A 97 10.78 -11.38 8.89
C SER A 97 11.81 -11.19 9.99
N ILE A 98 13.12 -11.20 9.73
CA ILE A 98 14.11 -10.72 10.70
C ILE A 98 14.04 -9.20 10.77
N GLY A 99 13.82 -8.50 9.64
CA GLY A 99 13.56 -7.06 9.61
C GLY A 99 12.38 -6.67 10.53
N SER A 100 11.24 -7.37 10.40
CA SER A 100 10.06 -7.13 11.25
C SER A 100 10.10 -7.81 12.63
N GLY A 101 10.76 -8.96 12.75
CA GLY A 101 10.98 -9.65 14.02
C GLY A 101 11.93 -8.90 14.94
N ALA A 102 12.84 -8.11 14.38
CA ALA A 102 13.71 -7.22 15.13
C ALA A 102 13.03 -5.87 15.48
N VAL A 103 11.93 -5.49 14.80
CA VAL A 103 11.00 -4.44 15.27
C VAL A 103 10.25 -4.88 16.53
N ASN A 104 9.90 -6.16 16.62
CA ASN A 104 9.40 -6.80 17.84
C ASN A 104 10.56 -7.22 18.79
N GLY A 105 11.66 -6.47 18.75
CA GLY A 105 12.91 -6.79 19.45
C GLY A 105 12.70 -7.07 20.93
N SER A 106 12.76 -8.35 21.30
CA SER A 106 13.09 -8.90 22.63
C SER A 106 12.98 -10.43 22.71
N ILE A 107 12.34 -11.12 21.75
CA ILE A 107 12.00 -12.55 21.94
C ILE A 107 13.03 -13.52 21.29
N THR A 108 13.80 -13.09 20.29
CA THR A 108 14.69 -13.98 19.51
C THR A 108 16.18 -13.80 19.80
N SER A 109 16.55 -13.37 21.02
CA SER A 109 17.94 -13.50 21.48
C SER A 109 18.33 -14.95 21.80
N ASP A 110 17.34 -15.85 21.93
CA ASP A 110 17.57 -17.29 22.05
C ASP A 110 17.25 -17.99 20.73
N VAL A 111 18.30 -18.29 19.96
CA VAL A 111 18.27 -19.06 18.71
C VAL A 111 17.92 -20.54 18.94
N GLY A 112 17.54 -20.91 20.17
CA GLY A 112 17.25 -22.29 20.59
C GLY A 112 15.84 -22.80 20.28
N ASN A 113 14.88 -21.94 19.95
CA ASN A 113 13.48 -22.33 19.68
C ASN A 113 13.06 -21.99 18.25
N LEU A 114 13.25 -22.96 17.33
CA LEU A 114 12.85 -22.86 15.93
C LEU A 114 11.33 -22.55 15.77
N HIS A 115 10.50 -23.14 16.63
CA HIS A 115 9.03 -23.00 16.57
C HIS A 115 8.53 -21.55 16.78
N LEU A 116 9.15 -20.80 17.68
CA LEU A 116 8.75 -19.40 17.94
C LEU A 116 9.09 -18.48 16.76
N THR A 117 10.05 -18.86 15.94
CA THR A 117 10.47 -18.05 14.78
C THR A 117 9.46 -18.17 13.64
N GLU A 118 8.88 -19.34 13.39
CA GLU A 118 7.92 -19.55 12.30
C GLU A 118 6.58 -18.85 12.53
N GLU A 119 6.08 -18.86 13.77
CA GLU A 119 4.82 -18.20 14.12
C GLU A 119 4.91 -16.67 13.96
N VAL A 120 6.01 -16.07 14.42
CA VAL A 120 6.26 -14.63 14.30
C VAL A 120 6.38 -14.21 12.83
N ARG A 121 6.97 -15.07 11.98
CA ARG A 121 7.06 -14.86 10.53
C ARG A 121 5.69 -14.82 9.87
N PHE A 122 4.84 -15.80 10.20
CA PHE A 122 3.50 -15.86 9.65
C PHE A 122 2.66 -14.64 10.04
N MET A 123 2.66 -14.28 11.33
CA MET A 123 1.93 -13.12 11.84
C MET A 123 2.41 -11.81 11.21
N THR A 124 3.74 -11.67 11.07
CA THR A 124 4.35 -10.51 10.42
C THR A 124 3.91 -10.39 8.97
N GLY A 125 4.00 -11.47 8.19
CA GLY A 125 3.60 -11.46 6.79
C GLY A 125 2.11 -11.10 6.59
N VAL A 126 1.24 -11.62 7.45
CA VAL A 126 -0.18 -11.26 7.46
C VAL A 126 -0.37 -9.77 7.75
N SER A 127 0.34 -9.23 8.75
CA SER A 127 0.22 -7.81 9.11
C SER A 127 0.67 -6.88 7.97
N VAL A 128 1.80 -7.16 7.34
CA VAL A 128 2.32 -6.39 6.20
C VAL A 128 1.36 -6.47 5.01
N GLY A 129 0.81 -7.65 4.71
CA GLY A 129 -0.18 -7.81 3.64
C GLY A 129 -1.46 -6.98 3.85
N ILE A 130 -1.94 -6.89 5.10
CA ILE A 130 -3.10 -6.05 5.44
C ILE A 130 -2.77 -4.57 5.26
N VAL A 131 -1.63 -4.11 5.77
CA VAL A 131 -1.23 -2.68 5.69
C VAL A 131 -0.99 -2.26 4.24
N THR A 132 -0.29 -3.06 3.45
CA THR A 132 0.05 -2.74 2.04
C THR A 132 -1.19 -2.69 1.15
N SER A 133 -2.21 -3.51 1.42
CA SER A 133 -3.47 -3.45 0.70
C SER A 133 -4.38 -2.29 1.15
N ALA A 134 -4.31 -1.90 2.43
CA ALA A 134 -5.11 -0.81 2.98
C ALA A 134 -4.68 0.58 2.47
N ALA A 135 -3.37 0.80 2.24
CA ALA A 135 -2.84 2.10 1.82
C ALA A 135 -3.42 2.67 0.53
N PRO A 136 -3.37 1.94 -0.61
CA PRO A 136 -3.97 2.44 -1.84
C PRO A 136 -5.49 2.57 -1.71
N VAL A 137 -6.16 1.65 -1.02
CA VAL A 137 -7.63 1.69 -0.81
C VAL A 137 -8.04 2.96 -0.07
N TYR A 138 -7.38 3.28 1.04
CA TYR A 138 -7.68 4.47 1.84
C TYR A 138 -7.51 5.75 1.03
N ILE A 139 -6.39 5.90 0.30
CA ILE A 139 -6.18 7.06 -0.58
C ILE A 139 -7.26 7.10 -1.65
N SER A 140 -7.66 5.95 -2.16
CA SER A 140 -8.69 5.85 -3.18
C SER A 140 -10.07 6.34 -2.70
N GLU A 141 -10.34 6.26 -1.41
CA GLU A 141 -11.61 6.69 -0.78
C GLU A 141 -11.58 8.14 -0.30
N VAL A 142 -10.39 8.68 -0.02
CA VAL A 142 -10.18 10.04 0.49
C VAL A 142 -9.87 11.04 -0.63
N ALA A 143 -9.16 10.61 -1.67
CA ALA A 143 -8.70 11.48 -2.75
C ALA A 143 -9.83 11.91 -3.68
N HIS A 144 -9.79 13.16 -4.10
CA HIS A 144 -10.60 13.63 -5.23
C HIS A 144 -10.18 12.94 -6.54
N SER A 145 -11.13 12.73 -7.45
CA SER A 145 -10.93 12.00 -8.72
C SER A 145 -9.81 12.57 -9.59
N SER A 146 -9.58 13.89 -9.53
CA SER A 146 -8.54 14.58 -10.30
C SER A 146 -7.11 14.38 -9.79
N ILE A 147 -6.91 14.15 -8.48
CA ILE A 147 -5.56 14.01 -7.89
C ILE A 147 -5.27 12.61 -7.34
N ARG A 148 -6.23 11.69 -7.44
CA ARG A 148 -6.11 10.30 -6.97
C ARG A 148 -4.88 9.58 -7.56
N GLY A 149 -4.57 9.84 -8.83
CA GLY A 149 -3.37 9.31 -9.48
C GLY A 149 -2.10 9.78 -8.81
N ALA A 150 -1.93 11.11 -8.67
CA ALA A 150 -0.77 11.71 -8.02
C ALA A 150 -0.61 11.24 -6.56
N LEU A 151 -1.70 11.17 -5.78
CA LEU A 151 -1.66 10.70 -4.39
C LEU A 151 -1.32 9.21 -4.29
N SER A 152 -1.74 8.38 -5.25
CA SER A 152 -1.32 6.98 -5.32
C SER A 152 0.19 6.85 -5.57
N CYS A 153 0.79 7.76 -6.32
CA CYS A 153 2.23 7.73 -6.55
C CYS A 153 3.04 8.06 -5.29
N VAL A 154 2.51 8.88 -4.36
CA VAL A 154 3.16 9.18 -3.07
C VAL A 154 3.38 7.90 -2.26
N VAL A 155 2.42 6.97 -2.30
CA VAL A 155 2.52 5.66 -1.65
C VAL A 155 3.68 4.84 -2.22
N GLN A 156 3.78 4.79 -3.55
CA GLN A 156 4.83 4.05 -4.23
C GLN A 156 6.20 4.68 -4.02
N LEU A 157 6.27 6.01 -4.00
CA LEU A 157 7.48 6.75 -3.66
C LEU A 157 7.92 6.45 -2.22
N GLY A 158 6.96 6.34 -1.29
CA GLY A 158 7.20 5.90 0.08
C GLY A 158 7.98 4.58 0.15
N VAL A 159 7.49 3.54 -0.54
CA VAL A 159 8.18 2.23 -0.61
C VAL A 159 9.62 2.38 -1.10
N ASN A 160 9.81 3.04 -2.23
CA ASN A 160 11.14 3.19 -2.85
C ASN A 160 12.11 3.99 -1.96
N LEU A 161 11.62 5.03 -1.29
CA LEU A 161 12.41 5.80 -0.33
C LEU A 161 12.78 4.97 0.90
N GLY A 162 11.89 4.09 1.37
CA GLY A 162 12.14 3.18 2.49
C GLY A 162 13.29 2.21 2.16
N ILE A 163 13.22 1.57 0.99
CA ILE A 163 14.25 0.64 0.50
C ILE A 163 15.60 1.37 0.38
N PHE A 164 15.62 2.54 -0.25
CA PHE A 164 16.82 3.36 -0.41
C PHE A 164 17.42 3.78 0.95
N THR A 165 16.58 4.20 1.90
CA THR A 165 17.06 4.65 3.22
C THR A 165 17.72 3.52 3.99
N VAL A 166 17.15 2.32 3.95
CA VAL A 166 17.71 1.13 4.61
C VAL A 166 18.99 0.65 3.92
N ALA A 167 19.03 0.66 2.60
CA ALA A 167 20.27 0.36 1.86
C ALA A 167 21.39 1.34 2.26
N LEU A 168 21.07 2.64 2.36
CA LEU A 168 22.02 3.67 2.76
C LEU A 168 22.47 3.50 4.22
N LEU A 169 21.53 3.30 5.16
CA LEU A 169 21.85 3.10 6.57
C LEU A 169 22.65 1.82 6.81
N GLY A 170 22.41 0.78 6.01
CA GLY A 170 23.16 -0.48 6.09
C GLY A 170 24.64 -0.35 5.76
N THR A 171 25.05 0.76 5.13
CA THR A 171 26.47 1.06 4.89
C THR A 171 27.18 1.60 6.12
N PHE A 172 26.44 2.21 7.07
CA PHE A 172 26.99 2.87 8.25
C PHE A 172 26.71 2.10 9.55
N VAL A 173 25.64 1.31 9.57
CA VAL A 173 25.08 0.71 10.79
C VAL A 173 24.89 -0.79 10.61
N GLY A 174 25.24 -1.58 11.62
CA GLY A 174 24.99 -3.03 11.62
C GLY A 174 23.51 -3.40 11.75
N TRP A 175 23.18 -4.68 11.53
CA TRP A 175 21.80 -5.20 11.49
C TRP A 175 20.92 -4.81 12.69
N GLN A 176 21.50 -4.63 13.88
CA GLN A 176 20.77 -4.21 15.09
C GLN A 176 20.25 -2.76 15.00
N GLY A 177 21.03 -1.85 14.42
CA GLY A 177 20.60 -0.46 14.28
C GLY A 177 19.63 -0.29 13.11
N LEU A 178 19.76 -1.09 12.05
CA LEU A 178 18.75 -1.20 10.99
C LEU A 178 17.40 -1.68 11.56
N ALA A 179 17.41 -2.68 12.44
CA ALA A 179 16.22 -3.15 13.12
C ALA A 179 15.58 -2.08 14.02
N ALA A 180 16.40 -1.38 14.81
CA ALA A 180 15.93 -0.27 15.64
C ALA A 180 15.30 0.86 14.80
N PHE A 181 15.86 1.14 13.62
CA PHE A 181 15.30 2.11 12.68
C PHE A 181 13.94 1.66 12.13
N GLY A 182 13.81 0.40 11.69
CA GLY A 182 12.52 -0.16 11.28
C GLY A 182 11.48 -0.12 12.40
N ALA A 183 11.90 -0.30 13.65
CA ALA A 183 10.99 -0.21 14.79
C ALA A 183 10.49 1.21 15.00
N LEU A 184 11.40 2.18 14.89
CA LEU A 184 11.09 3.59 14.98
C LEU A 184 10.09 4.01 13.89
N THR A 185 10.25 3.56 12.64
CA THR A 185 9.34 3.95 11.55
C THR A 185 7.91 3.46 11.79
N VAL A 186 7.73 2.25 12.34
CA VAL A 186 6.41 1.72 12.70
C VAL A 186 5.75 2.56 13.79
N VAL A 187 6.49 2.95 14.84
CA VAL A 187 5.97 3.81 15.92
C VAL A 187 5.58 5.19 15.39
N VAL A 188 6.42 5.80 14.55
CA VAL A 188 6.12 7.12 13.94
C VAL A 188 4.88 7.03 13.06
N TYR A 189 4.74 5.98 12.25
CA TYR A 189 3.54 5.73 11.46
C TYR A 189 2.29 5.56 12.35
N PHE A 190 2.38 4.75 13.42
CA PHE A 190 1.27 4.56 14.36
C PHE A 190 0.82 5.85 15.03
N LEU A 191 1.75 6.73 15.39
CA LEU A 191 1.39 8.05 15.92
C LEU A 191 0.80 8.96 14.85
N ALA A 192 1.28 8.88 13.61
CA ALA A 192 0.78 9.69 12.50
C ALA A 192 -0.67 9.32 12.10
N THR A 193 -1.07 8.06 12.18
CA THR A 193 -2.45 7.63 11.86
C THR A 193 -3.49 8.20 12.82
N LEU A 194 -3.11 8.51 14.07
CA LEU A 194 -4.02 9.12 15.04
C LEU A 194 -4.48 10.54 14.64
N PHE A 195 -3.73 11.23 13.77
CA PHE A 195 -4.05 12.58 13.31
C PHE A 195 -4.92 12.60 12.04
N ILE A 196 -5.17 11.45 11.42
CA ILE A 196 -5.86 11.33 10.15
C ILE A 196 -7.32 10.93 10.34
N PRO A 197 -8.26 11.50 9.56
CA PRO A 197 -9.66 11.10 9.62
C PRO A 197 -9.88 9.67 9.11
N ASN A 198 -10.88 9.00 9.67
CA ASN A 198 -11.32 7.69 9.16
C ASN A 198 -11.85 7.82 7.72
N SER A 199 -11.83 6.71 6.97
CA SER A 199 -12.39 6.68 5.61
C SER A 199 -13.89 7.04 5.62
N PRO A 200 -14.35 7.94 4.73
CA PRO A 200 -15.76 8.29 4.62
C PRO A 200 -16.61 7.09 4.16
N VAL A 201 -16.07 6.23 3.29
CA VAL A 201 -16.76 5.01 2.81
C VAL A 201 -16.97 4.02 3.95
N TRP A 202 -15.97 3.87 4.82
CA TRP A 202 -16.07 3.04 6.02
C TRP A 202 -17.09 3.59 7.03
N LEU A 203 -17.20 4.92 7.20
CA LEU A 203 -18.21 5.52 8.06
C LEU A 203 -19.64 5.30 7.54
N VAL A 204 -19.84 5.38 6.22
CA VAL A 204 -21.12 5.05 5.57
C VAL A 204 -21.45 3.56 5.70
N SER A 205 -20.46 2.67 5.62
CA SER A 205 -20.67 1.23 5.80
C SER A 205 -21.11 0.88 7.22
N MET A 206 -20.61 1.62 8.22
CA MET A 206 -21.00 1.53 9.63
C MET A 206 -22.31 2.29 9.99
N GLU A 207 -23.06 2.77 8.99
CA GLU A 207 -24.32 3.54 9.18
C GLU A 207 -24.14 4.86 9.94
N ARG A 208 -22.91 5.39 10.02
CA ARG A 208 -22.58 6.67 10.67
C ARG A 208 -22.52 7.80 9.66
N GLN A 209 -23.68 8.15 9.09
CA GLN A 209 -23.79 9.15 8.02
C GLN A 209 -23.35 10.56 8.46
N ASP A 210 -23.67 10.97 9.70
CA ASP A 210 -23.28 12.27 10.23
C ASP A 210 -21.75 12.41 10.33
N ALA A 211 -21.07 11.40 10.85
CA ALA A 211 -19.61 11.38 10.92
C ALA A 211 -18.96 11.35 9.52
N ALA A 212 -19.56 10.64 8.56
CA ALA A 212 -19.10 10.63 7.18
C ALA A 212 -19.22 12.02 6.54
N ARG A 213 -20.31 12.75 6.82
CA ARG A 213 -20.54 14.13 6.38
C ARG A 213 -19.48 15.07 6.96
N ASP A 214 -19.16 14.95 8.25
CA ASP A 214 -18.13 15.75 8.90
C ASP A 214 -16.74 15.52 8.28
N VAL A 215 -16.38 14.24 8.06
CA VAL A 215 -15.11 13.89 7.40
C VAL A 215 -15.06 14.41 5.97
N LEU A 216 -16.12 14.23 5.18
CA LEU A 216 -16.16 14.75 3.80
C LEU A 216 -16.11 16.28 3.77
N THR A 217 -16.73 16.96 4.73
CA THR A 217 -16.66 18.43 4.87
C THR A 217 -15.26 18.87 5.29
N TYR A 218 -14.59 18.08 6.13
CA TYR A 218 -13.19 18.27 6.48
C TYR A 218 -12.27 18.10 5.25
N LEU A 219 -12.43 17.02 4.48
CA LEU A 219 -11.59 16.76 3.31
C LEU A 219 -11.85 17.78 2.18
N ARG A 220 -13.13 18.06 1.89
CA ARG A 220 -13.56 18.85 0.73
C ARG A 220 -13.83 20.33 1.01
N GLY A 221 -13.67 20.73 2.26
CA GLY A 221 -13.91 22.10 2.71
C GLY A 221 -15.40 22.48 2.77
N PRO A 222 -15.70 23.61 3.44
CA PRO A 222 -17.07 24.00 3.79
C PRO A 222 -17.91 24.50 2.61
N GLN A 223 -17.30 24.78 1.47
CA GLN A 223 -17.98 25.32 0.29
C GLN A 223 -18.49 24.23 -0.67
N TYR A 224 -18.11 22.97 -0.42
CA TYR A 224 -18.47 21.84 -1.27
C TYR A 224 -19.81 21.22 -0.86
N CYS A 225 -20.64 20.86 -1.85
CA CYS A 225 -21.88 20.11 -1.63
C CYS A 225 -21.57 18.63 -1.31
N VAL A 226 -21.18 18.37 -0.06
CA VAL A 226 -20.87 17.04 0.48
C VAL A 226 -22.04 16.05 0.35
N GLU A 227 -23.27 16.56 0.33
CA GLU A 227 -24.49 15.74 0.25
C GLU A 227 -24.54 14.85 -0.99
N TYR A 228 -24.03 15.34 -2.13
CA TYR A 228 -24.02 14.59 -3.38
C TYR A 228 -23.17 13.32 -3.26
N ASP A 229 -21.94 13.45 -2.77
CA ASP A 229 -21.03 12.32 -2.59
C ASP A 229 -21.48 11.35 -1.52
N LEU A 230 -22.06 11.87 -0.44
CA LEU A 230 -22.64 11.04 0.60
C LEU A 230 -23.79 10.19 0.02
N GLN A 231 -24.69 10.78 -0.75
CA GLN A 231 -25.79 10.06 -1.42
C GLN A 231 -25.27 9.07 -2.47
N GLN A 232 -24.20 9.39 -3.18
CA GLN A 232 -23.57 8.47 -4.14
C GLN A 232 -22.95 7.26 -3.42
N MET A 233 -22.30 7.46 -2.27
CA MET A 233 -21.77 6.37 -1.45
C MET A 233 -22.89 5.50 -0.87
N ILE A 234 -23.97 6.12 -0.37
CA ILE A 234 -25.13 5.40 0.18
C ILE A 234 -25.82 4.57 -0.91
N SER A 235 -26.09 5.14 -2.08
CA SER A 235 -26.73 4.42 -3.19
C SER A 235 -25.86 3.28 -3.71
N THR A 236 -24.53 3.45 -3.70
CA THR A 236 -23.59 2.37 -4.01
C THR A 236 -23.65 1.25 -2.96
N LYS A 237 -23.74 1.57 -1.67
CA LYS A 237 -23.91 0.59 -0.57
C LYS A 237 -25.25 -0.15 -0.69
N VAL A 238 -26.34 0.53 -0.98
CA VAL A 238 -27.68 -0.09 -1.13
C VAL A 238 -27.71 -1.04 -2.33
N ASN A 239 -27.00 -0.71 -3.40
CA ASN A 239 -26.89 -1.57 -4.59
C ASN A 239 -25.79 -2.64 -4.48
N GLN A 240 -24.92 -2.58 -3.48
CA GLN A 240 -23.92 -3.61 -3.22
C GLN A 240 -24.60 -4.83 -2.61
N GLN A 241 -24.94 -5.80 -3.47
CA GLN A 241 -25.18 -7.16 -3.01
C GLN A 241 -23.89 -7.70 -2.39
N THR A 242 -23.96 -8.26 -1.18
CA THR A 242 -22.86 -9.02 -0.59
C THR A 242 -22.61 -10.26 -1.44
N TYR A 243 -21.66 -10.16 -2.36
CA TYR A 243 -21.26 -11.29 -3.20
C TYR A 243 -20.56 -12.35 -2.35
N SER A 244 -21.07 -13.57 -2.37
CA SER A 244 -20.32 -14.70 -1.81
C SER A 244 -19.09 -14.98 -2.70
N TRP A 245 -18.02 -15.52 -2.12
CA TRP A 245 -16.84 -15.98 -2.89
C TRP A 245 -17.22 -16.91 -4.06
N LYS A 246 -18.31 -17.68 -3.89
CA LYS A 246 -18.84 -18.57 -4.93
C LYS A 246 -19.55 -17.82 -6.07
N ASP A 247 -20.09 -16.64 -5.80
CA ASP A 247 -20.81 -15.83 -6.79
C ASP A 247 -19.81 -15.03 -7.64
N ILE A 248 -18.74 -14.52 -7.01
CA ILE A 248 -17.62 -13.86 -7.69
C ILE A 248 -16.98 -14.81 -8.73
N LEU A 249 -16.81 -16.09 -8.37
CA LEU A 249 -16.24 -17.11 -9.25
C LEU A 249 -17.18 -17.58 -10.37
N LYS A 250 -18.48 -17.31 -10.28
CA LYS A 250 -19.46 -17.67 -11.31
C LYS A 250 -19.76 -16.52 -12.26
N GLN A 251 -19.64 -15.28 -11.79
CA GLN A 251 -20.02 -14.11 -12.56
C GLN A 251 -18.90 -13.69 -13.52
N ARG A 252 -19.16 -13.83 -14.83
CA ARG A 252 -18.20 -13.49 -15.90
C ARG A 252 -17.72 -12.03 -15.83
N SER A 253 -18.57 -11.12 -15.36
CA SER A 253 -18.25 -9.70 -15.15
C SER A 253 -17.17 -9.46 -14.07
N CYS A 254 -17.03 -10.38 -13.11
CA CYS A 254 -16.02 -10.29 -12.05
C CYS A 254 -14.76 -11.11 -12.39
N LEU A 255 -14.93 -12.25 -13.07
CA LEU A 255 -13.81 -13.13 -13.46
C LEU A 255 -12.81 -12.47 -14.42
N LEU A 256 -13.29 -11.67 -15.37
CA LEU A 256 -12.40 -11.01 -16.35
C LEU A 256 -11.45 -9.99 -15.68
N PRO A 257 -11.93 -9.00 -14.89
CA PRO A 257 -11.03 -8.09 -14.18
C PRO A 257 -10.18 -8.82 -13.14
N LEU A 258 -10.73 -9.83 -12.44
CA LEU A 258 -9.96 -10.63 -11.48
C LEU A 258 -8.82 -11.40 -12.18
N GLY A 259 -9.09 -11.98 -13.34
CA GLY A 259 -8.10 -12.69 -14.15
C GLY A 259 -6.99 -11.77 -14.66
N VAL A 260 -7.33 -10.56 -15.11
CA VAL A 260 -6.35 -9.55 -15.54
C VAL A 260 -5.48 -9.10 -14.37
N VAL A 261 -6.08 -8.74 -13.22
CA VAL A 261 -5.33 -8.33 -12.02
C VAL A 261 -4.45 -9.47 -11.51
N GLY A 262 -4.98 -10.70 -11.49
CA GLY A 262 -4.25 -11.90 -11.11
C GLY A 262 -3.04 -12.13 -12.03
N LEU A 263 -3.25 -12.09 -13.35
CA LEU A 263 -2.17 -12.27 -14.32
C LEU A 263 -1.10 -11.18 -14.18
N VAL A 264 -1.50 -9.90 -14.10
CA VAL A 264 -0.56 -8.78 -13.91
C VAL A 264 0.24 -8.96 -12.63
N THR A 265 -0.40 -9.37 -11.53
CA THR A 265 0.28 -9.60 -10.25
C THR A 265 1.28 -10.75 -10.35
N VAL A 266 0.91 -11.87 -10.98
CA VAL A 266 1.81 -13.02 -11.18
C VAL A 266 3.00 -12.63 -12.04
N VAL A 267 2.77 -11.97 -13.17
CA VAL A 267 3.85 -11.48 -14.06
C VAL A 267 4.76 -10.51 -13.31
N ASN A 268 4.20 -9.60 -12.50
CA ASN A 268 4.97 -8.68 -11.70
C ASN A 268 5.84 -9.39 -10.66
N ARG A 269 5.33 -10.44 -9.99
CA ARG A 269 6.12 -11.23 -9.03
C ARG A 269 7.17 -12.11 -9.72
N CYS A 270 6.88 -12.67 -10.89
CA CYS A 270 7.81 -13.47 -11.68
C CYS A 270 8.90 -12.64 -12.38
N SER A 271 8.81 -11.31 -12.39
CA SER A 271 9.83 -10.43 -12.97
C SER A 271 11.21 -10.53 -12.29
N GLY A 272 11.28 -11.15 -11.12
CA GLY A 272 12.52 -11.24 -10.33
C GLY A 272 12.82 -9.97 -9.52
N TYR A 273 11.88 -9.01 -9.46
CA TYR A 273 12.02 -7.78 -8.66
C TYR A 273 12.44 -8.06 -7.21
N ASN A 274 11.75 -8.98 -6.52
CA ASN A 274 12.06 -9.33 -5.14
C ASN A 274 13.48 -9.92 -5.03
N ALA A 275 13.85 -10.83 -5.93
CA ALA A 275 15.18 -11.44 -5.94
C ALA A 275 16.29 -10.40 -6.15
N ILE A 276 16.08 -9.41 -7.02
CA ILE A 276 17.06 -8.34 -7.25
C ILE A 276 17.24 -7.49 -6.00
N ILE A 277 16.17 -7.09 -5.31
CA ILE A 277 16.27 -6.26 -4.10
C ILE A 277 16.97 -7.04 -2.97
N THR A 278 16.55 -8.28 -2.75
CA THR A 278 17.06 -9.15 -1.68
C THR A 278 18.54 -9.50 -1.88
N TYR A 279 18.94 -9.87 -3.10
CA TYR A 279 20.28 -10.37 -3.40
C TYR A 279 21.17 -9.37 -4.15
N CYS A 280 20.78 -8.08 -4.17
CA CYS A 280 21.51 -7.04 -4.89
C CYS A 280 22.99 -6.98 -4.48
N ALA A 281 23.24 -6.90 -3.17
CA ALA A 281 24.60 -6.76 -2.63
C ALA A 281 25.48 -7.99 -2.94
N THR A 282 24.93 -9.20 -2.77
CA THR A 282 25.67 -10.45 -3.01
C THR A 282 25.98 -10.66 -4.49
N PHE A 283 25.02 -10.39 -5.38
CA PHE A 283 25.23 -10.47 -6.82
C PHE A 283 26.30 -9.46 -7.29
N LEU A 284 26.24 -8.22 -6.81
CA LEU A 284 27.19 -7.17 -7.18
C LEU A 284 28.60 -7.46 -6.65
N HIS A 285 28.74 -8.08 -5.48
CA HIS A 285 30.03 -8.56 -4.98
C HIS A 285 30.70 -9.51 -5.97
N GLN A 286 29.93 -10.48 -6.46
CA GLN A 286 30.43 -11.53 -7.35
C GLN A 286 30.69 -11.01 -8.76
N ALA A 287 29.84 -10.10 -9.26
CA ALA A 287 29.93 -9.56 -10.60
C ALA A 287 31.03 -8.49 -10.75
N VAL A 288 31.22 -7.61 -9.76
CA VAL A 288 32.19 -6.52 -9.80
C VAL A 288 32.91 -6.38 -8.45
N PRO A 289 33.95 -7.21 -8.18
CA PRO A 289 34.70 -7.17 -6.92
C PRO A 289 35.44 -5.84 -6.67
N ALA A 290 35.61 -5.03 -7.72
CA ALA A 290 36.31 -3.75 -7.67
C ALA A 290 35.48 -2.61 -7.05
N VAL A 291 34.15 -2.78 -6.95
CA VAL A 291 33.24 -1.78 -6.37
C VAL A 291 32.73 -2.29 -5.03
N SER A 292 32.73 -1.43 -4.02
CA SER A 292 32.08 -1.71 -2.75
C SER A 292 30.59 -2.02 -2.93
N GLU A 293 30.18 -3.24 -2.59
CA GLU A 293 28.84 -3.81 -2.73
C GLU A 293 27.73 -2.87 -2.29
N TYR A 294 27.92 -2.27 -1.12
CA TYR A 294 26.98 -1.36 -0.49
C TYR A 294 26.69 -0.11 -1.34
N TRP A 295 27.70 0.48 -1.95
CA TRP A 295 27.53 1.66 -2.81
C TRP A 295 26.87 1.32 -4.14
N ALA A 296 27.13 0.11 -4.66
CA ALA A 296 26.48 -0.38 -5.86
C ALA A 296 24.98 -0.65 -5.63
N ALA A 297 24.62 -1.28 -4.49
CA ALA A 297 23.23 -1.47 -4.07
C ALA A 297 22.49 -0.13 -3.84
N ASN A 298 23.16 0.86 -3.25
CA ASN A 298 22.64 2.23 -3.13
C ASN A 298 22.38 2.87 -4.51
N GLY A 299 23.24 2.61 -5.50
CA GLY A 299 23.04 3.10 -6.86
C GLY A 299 21.78 2.53 -7.51
N VAL A 300 21.52 1.24 -7.35
CA VAL A 300 20.32 0.57 -7.90
C VAL A 300 19.04 1.12 -7.25
N THR A 301 19.02 1.22 -5.93
CA THR A 301 17.86 1.73 -5.18
C THR A 301 17.63 3.22 -5.43
N LEU A 302 18.69 4.01 -5.61
CA LEU A 302 18.59 5.42 -6.05
C LEU A 302 17.99 5.53 -7.45
N MET A 303 18.40 4.67 -8.38
CA MET A 303 17.83 4.65 -9.74
C MET A 303 16.32 4.40 -9.70
N GLN A 304 15.86 3.49 -8.84
CA GLN A 304 14.44 3.21 -8.64
C GLN A 304 13.66 4.44 -8.12
N VAL A 305 14.22 5.19 -7.17
CA VAL A 305 13.63 6.45 -6.69
C VAL A 305 13.57 7.48 -7.83
N CYS A 306 14.64 7.64 -8.61
CA CYS A 306 14.68 8.56 -9.75
C CYS A 306 13.63 8.22 -10.82
N ILE A 307 13.46 6.94 -11.15
CA ILE A 307 12.44 6.48 -12.09
C ILE A 307 11.04 6.80 -11.54
N CYS A 308 10.80 6.54 -10.26
CA CYS A 308 9.52 6.84 -9.62
C CYS A 308 9.22 8.35 -9.65
N LEU A 309 10.20 9.20 -9.34
CA LEU A 309 10.06 10.65 -9.44
C LEU A 309 9.80 11.11 -10.87
N PHE A 310 10.51 10.54 -11.86
CA PHE A 310 10.28 10.85 -13.27
C PHE A 310 8.86 10.52 -13.70
N VAL A 311 8.30 9.38 -13.27
CA VAL A 311 6.91 9.01 -13.55
C VAL A 311 5.93 9.99 -12.90
N ILE A 312 6.23 10.49 -11.69
CA ILE A 312 5.39 11.47 -10.99
C ILE A 312 5.43 12.84 -11.66
N THR A 313 6.61 13.27 -12.11
CA THR A 313 6.80 14.59 -12.74
C THR A 313 6.59 14.58 -14.26
N GLY A 314 6.44 13.39 -14.85
CA GLY A 314 6.27 13.22 -16.27
C GLY A 314 4.98 13.90 -16.74
N PRO A 315 4.98 14.50 -17.95
CA PRO A 315 3.77 15.09 -18.49
C PRO A 315 2.66 14.04 -18.57
N GLU A 316 1.48 14.36 -18.01
CA GLU A 316 0.29 13.52 -18.19
C GLU A 316 0.01 13.37 -19.70
N PRO A 317 -0.20 12.14 -20.20
CA PRO A 317 -0.51 11.91 -21.61
C PRO A 317 -1.92 12.37 -22.00
#